data_AF-A0A8I1XSG8-F1
#
_entry.id   AF-A0A8I1XSG8-F1
#
_cell.length_a   1.000
_cell.length_b   1.000
_cell.length_c   1.000
_cell.angle_alpha   90.00
_cell.angle_beta   90.00
_cell.angle_gamma   90.00
#
_symmetry.space_group_name_H-M   'P 1'
#
loop_
_entity.id
_entity.type
_entity.pdbx_description
1 polymer ?
#
loop_
_entity_poly.entity_id
_entity_poly.type
_entity_poly.pdbx_seq_one_letter_code
_entity_poly.pdbx_strand_id
1 'polypeptide(L)'
;MGRISLSLGDLRRAVQQCEQLKQRLQHQEQQMRNIYGRLQDWRGESAAELTRKMETFLQGTTVRIQELDDHKEQLKRYIRKMEEADRREERRKRAAQW
;
A
#
# COMPACT_ATOMS: atom_id res chain seq x y z
N MET A 1 -9.21 -26.90 -10.58
CA MET A 1 -9.37 -25.67 -9.78
C MET A 1 -8.03 -25.15 -9.20
N GLY A 2 -6.87 -25.34 -9.86
CA GLY A 2 -5.56 -24.95 -9.28
C GLY A 2 -5.05 -23.55 -9.64
N ARG A 3 -5.31 -23.05 -10.85
CA ARG A 3 -4.75 -21.77 -11.35
C ARG A 3 -5.32 -20.52 -10.68
N ILE A 4 -6.62 -20.51 -10.36
CA ILE A 4 -7.29 -19.35 -9.75
C ILE A 4 -6.93 -19.21 -8.26
N SER A 5 -6.81 -20.33 -7.53
CA SER A 5 -6.42 -20.32 -6.11
C SER A 5 -4.97 -19.84 -5.91
N LEU A 6 -4.04 -20.25 -6.79
CA LEU A 6 -2.68 -19.72 -6.83
C LEU A 6 -2.67 -18.20 -7.08
N SER A 7 -3.46 -17.73 -8.05
CA SER A 7 -3.59 -16.30 -8.35
C SER A 7 -4.14 -15.48 -7.18
N LEU A 8 -5.13 -15.99 -6.43
CA LEU A 8 -5.65 -15.32 -5.23
C LEU A 8 -4.64 -15.29 -4.08
N GLY A 9 -3.86 -16.35 -3.91
CA GLY A 9 -2.77 -16.39 -2.95
C GLY A 9 -1.72 -15.31 -3.22
N ASP A 10 -1.33 -15.15 -4.49
CA ASP A 10 -0.36 -14.13 -4.90
C ASP A 10 -0.92 -12.71 -4.74
N LEU A 11 -2.20 -12.48 -5.04
CA LEU A 11 -2.84 -11.18 -4.82
C LEU A 11 -2.92 -10.81 -3.33
N ARG A 12 -3.20 -11.78 -2.45
CA ARG A 12 -3.15 -11.55 -1.00
C ARG A 12 -1.73 -11.24 -0.53
N ARG A 13 -0.72 -11.91 -1.07
CA ARG A 13 0.68 -11.61 -0.79
C ARG A 13 1.04 -10.20 -1.24
N ALA A 14 0.59 -9.77 -2.41
CA ALA A 14 0.78 -8.42 -2.90
C ALA A 14 0.14 -7.38 -1.97
N VAL A 15 -1.08 -7.62 -1.47
CA VAL A 15 -1.73 -6.75 -0.46
C VAL A 15 -0.87 -6.63 0.80
N GLN A 16 -0.31 -7.73 1.30
CA GLN A 16 0.58 -7.71 2.47
C GLN A 16 1.87 -6.92 2.20
N GLN A 17 2.46 -7.09 1.01
CA GLN A 17 3.65 -6.35 0.59
C GLN A 17 3.39 -4.84 0.50
N CYS A 18 2.23 -4.42 -0.04
CA CYS A 18 1.82 -3.02 -0.05
C CYS A 18 1.70 -2.46 1.38
N GLU A 19 1.13 -3.23 2.31
CA GLU A 19 1.01 -2.81 3.71
C GLU A 19 2.39 -2.66 4.39
N GLN A 20 3.30 -3.62 4.18
CA GLN A 20 4.67 -3.55 4.68
C GLN A 20 5.42 -2.34 4.12
N LEU A 21 5.28 -2.06 2.83
CA LEU A 21 5.91 -0.91 2.20
C LEU A 21 5.35 0.41 2.77
N LYS A 22 4.03 0.48 2.98
CA LYS A 22 3.38 1.64 3.62
C LYS A 22 3.95 1.89 5.01
N GLN A 23 4.04 0.86 5.85
CA GLN A 23 4.58 0.99 7.21
C GLN A 23 6.03 1.50 7.21
N ARG A 24 6.85 1.02 6.26
CA ARG A 24 8.23 1.51 6.09
C ARG A 24 8.28 2.98 5.69
N LEU A 25 7.44 3.41 4.75
CA LEU A 25 7.35 4.80 4.33
C LEU A 25 6.89 5.71 5.47
N GLN A 26 5.88 5.30 6.24
CA GLN A 26 5.43 6.04 7.42
C GLN A 26 6.52 6.18 8.48
N HIS A 27 7.30 5.13 8.70
CA HIS A 27 8.44 5.20 9.62
C HIS A 27 9.50 6.20 9.13
N GLN A 28 9.84 6.17 7.85
CA GLN A 28 10.78 7.12 7.24
C GLN A 28 10.27 8.56 7.31
N GLU A 29 8.97 8.77 7.06
CA GLU A 29 8.32 10.08 7.20
C GLU A 29 8.47 10.61 8.63
N GLN A 30 8.19 9.78 9.64
CA GLN A 30 8.32 10.17 11.04
C GLN A 30 9.77 10.52 11.41
N GLN A 31 10.74 9.72 10.93
CA GLN A 31 12.15 10.02 11.14
C GLN A 31 12.54 11.37 10.52
N MET A 32 12.08 11.66 9.30
CA MET A 32 12.33 12.94 8.65
C MET A 32 11.68 14.10 9.38
N ARG A 33 10.44 13.95 9.86
CA ARG A 33 9.77 14.98 10.69
C ARG A 33 10.55 15.26 11.98
N ASN A 34 11.12 14.24 12.62
CA ASN A 34 11.94 14.41 13.81
C ASN A 34 13.24 15.16 13.52
N ILE A 35 13.91 14.85 12.40
CA ILE A 35 15.10 15.58 11.95
C ILE A 35 14.73 17.03 11.65
N TYR A 36 13.61 17.25 10.96
CA TYR A 36 13.14 18.58 10.57
C TYR A 36 12.88 19.47 11.79
N GLY A 37 12.25 18.92 12.84
CA GLY A 37 12.05 19.64 14.10
C GLY A 37 13.34 20.05 14.81
N ARG A 38 14.44 19.30 14.60
CA ARG A 38 15.77 19.63 15.16
C ARG A 38 16.53 20.68 14.35
N LEU A 39 16.09 20.99 13.13
CA LEU A 39 16.74 21.99 12.27
C LEU A 39 16.37 23.43 12.63
N GLN A 40 15.49 23.66 13.62
CA GLN A 40 14.98 25.00 13.96
C GLN A 40 16.08 26.04 14.27
N ASP A 41 17.21 25.59 14.83
CA ASP A 41 18.32 26.49 15.19
C ASP A 41 19.38 26.62 14.09
N TRP A 42 19.32 25.80 13.04
CA TRP A 42 20.31 25.81 11.97
C TRP A 42 19.94 26.86 10.91
N ARG A 43 20.78 27.89 10.79
CA ARG A 43 20.65 28.98 9.80
C ARG A 43 21.68 28.85 8.69
N GLY A 44 21.35 29.41 7.52
CA GLY A 44 22.23 29.49 6.36
C GLY A 44 21.66 28.80 5.13
N GLU A 45 22.34 28.95 4.00
CA GLU A 45 21.90 28.44 2.70
C GLU A 45 21.75 26.91 2.68
N SER A 46 22.68 26.19 3.33
CA SER A 46 22.61 24.72 3.43
C SER A 46 21.40 24.23 4.23
N ALA A 47 20.99 24.96 5.27
CA ALA A 47 19.79 24.64 6.05
C ALA A 47 18.52 24.85 5.23
N ALA A 48 18.48 25.92 4.42
CA ALA A 48 17.38 26.19 3.50
C ALA A 48 17.29 25.13 2.38
N GLU A 49 18.42 24.70 1.83
CA GLU A 49 18.47 23.63 0.82
C GLU A 49 17.98 22.29 1.40
N LEU A 50 18.46 21.93 2.60
CA LEU A 50 18.01 20.71 3.28
C LEU A 50 16.50 20.76 3.57
N THR A 51 15.99 21.90 4.07
CA THR A 51 14.55 22.11 4.31
C THR A 51 13.72 21.84 3.06
N ARG A 52 14.10 22.41 1.91
CA ARG A 52 13.40 22.17 0.63
C ARG A 52 13.44 20.70 0.21
N LYS A 53 14.58 20.03 0.36
CA LYS A 53 14.71 18.59 0.06
C LYS A 53 13.81 17.76 0.97
N MET A 54 13.73 18.10 2.26
CA MET A 54 12.87 17.41 3.23
C MET A 54 11.39 17.62 2.93
N GLU A 55 10.96 18.84 2.62
CA GLU A 55 9.58 19.14 2.22
C GLU A 55 9.18 18.35 0.97
N THR A 56 10.05 18.31 -0.04
CA THR A 56 9.85 17.54 -1.28
C THR A 56 9.71 16.05 -0.97
N PHE A 57 10.59 15.52 -0.11
CA PHE A 57 10.54 14.12 0.32
C PHE A 57 9.23 13.80 1.06
N LEU A 58 8.80 14.65 2.00
CA LEU A 58 7.58 14.45 2.78
C LEU A 58 6.34 14.48 1.88
N GLN A 59 6.22 15.46 0.98
CA GLN A 59 5.13 15.54 0.02
C GLN A 59 5.09 14.29 -0.88
N GLY A 60 6.24 13.89 -1.44
CA GLY A 60 6.34 12.68 -2.27
C GLY A 60 5.97 11.41 -1.50
N THR A 61 6.34 11.32 -0.22
CA THR A 61 6.01 10.18 0.64
C THR A 61 4.52 10.09 0.90
N THR A 62 3.84 11.21 1.18
CA THR A 62 2.39 11.25 1.36
C THR A 62 1.64 10.78 0.10
N VAL A 63 2.03 11.27 -1.07
CA VAL A 63 1.44 10.83 -2.35
C VAL A 63 1.60 9.32 -2.53
N ARG A 64 2.80 8.80 -2.28
CA ARG A 64 3.10 7.38 -2.46
C ARG A 64 2.39 6.46 -1.47
N ILE A 65 2.17 6.92 -0.24
CA ILE A 65 1.33 6.21 0.73
C ILE A 65 -0.12 6.13 0.23
N GLN A 66 -0.66 7.22 -0.30
CA GLN A 66 -2.02 7.24 -0.86
C GLN A 66 -2.15 6.28 -2.06
N GLU A 67 -1.20 6.31 -2.99
CA GLU A 67 -1.17 5.37 -4.13
C GLU A 67 -1.14 3.90 -3.67
N LEU A 68 -0.38 3.59 -2.62
CA LEU A 68 -0.34 2.24 -2.05
C LEU A 68 -1.67 1.82 -1.43
N ASP A 69 -2.37 2.74 -0.75
CA ASP A 69 -3.69 2.47 -0.20
C ASP A 69 -4.73 2.24 -1.31
N ASP A 70 -4.68 3.02 -2.38
CA ASP A 70 -5.58 2.87 -3.54
C ASP A 70 -5.34 1.53 -4.25
N HIS A 71 -4.09 1.16 -4.54
CA HIS A 71 -3.75 -0.13 -5.12
C HIS A 71 -4.18 -1.29 -4.22
N LYS A 72 -3.96 -1.17 -2.91
CA LYS A 72 -4.38 -2.18 -1.93
C LYS A 72 -5.89 -2.38 -1.94
N GLU A 73 -6.66 -1.29 -2.01
CA GLU A 73 -8.12 -1.35 -2.06
C GLU A 73 -8.61 -1.97 -3.37
N GLN A 74 -8.00 -1.65 -4.50
CA GLN A 74 -8.28 -2.29 -5.80
C GLN A 74 -8.05 -3.80 -5.74
N LEU A 75 -6.91 -4.25 -5.20
CA LEU A 75 -6.58 -5.66 -5.03
C LEU A 75 -7.59 -6.37 -4.13
N LYS A 76 -7.96 -5.76 -2.99
CA LYS A 76 -8.98 -6.31 -2.08
C LYS A 76 -10.33 -6.49 -2.76
N ARG A 77 -10.77 -5.50 -3.55
CA ARG A 77 -12.02 -5.57 -4.32
C ARG A 77 -11.98 -6.69 -5.35
N TYR A 78 -10.86 -6.83 -6.05
CA TYR A 78 -10.69 -7.90 -7.03
C TYR A 78 -10.74 -9.29 -6.39
N ILE A 79 -10.03 -9.49 -5.25
CA ILE A 79 -10.07 -10.74 -4.47
C ILE A 79 -11.52 -11.09 -4.11
N ARG A 80 -12.28 -10.15 -3.56
CA ARG A 80 -13.69 -10.38 -3.18
C ARG A 80 -14.55 -10.82 -4.36
N LYS A 81 -14.43 -10.13 -5.51
CA LYS A 81 -15.20 -10.48 -6.72
C LYS A 81 -14.91 -11.90 -7.21
N MET A 82 -13.65 -12.32 -7.16
CA MET A 82 -13.24 -13.67 -7.55
C MET A 82 -13.77 -14.72 -6.58
N GLU A 83 -13.66 -14.50 -5.27
CA GLU A 83 -14.25 -15.41 -4.26
C GLU A 83 -15.76 -15.55 -4.43
N GLU A 84 -16.47 -14.46 -4.75
CA GLU A 84 -17.91 -14.50 -5.03
C GLU A 84 -18.25 -15.24 -6.32
N ALA A 85 -17.41 -15.15 -7.35
CA ALA A 85 -17.57 -15.92 -8.58
C ALA A 85 -17.41 -17.41 -8.29
N ASP A 86 -16.36 -17.81 -7.57
CA ASP A 86 -16.09 -19.20 -7.19
C ASP A 86 -17.24 -19.78 -6.36
N ARG A 87 -17.72 -19.04 -5.34
CA ARG A 87 -18.87 -19.45 -4.52
C ARG A 87 -20.14 -19.64 -5.34
N ARG A 88 -20.39 -18.79 -6.34
CA ARG A 88 -21.56 -18.91 -7.23
C ARG A 88 -21.46 -20.13 -8.14
N GLU A 89 -20.26 -20.40 -8.67
CA GLU A 89 -20.02 -21.58 -9.51
C GLU A 89 -20.21 -22.88 -8.70
N GLU A 90 -19.68 -22.95 -7.47
CA GLU A 90 -19.87 -24.10 -6.60
C GLU A 90 -21.35 -24.36 -6.29
N ARG A 91 -22.11 -23.31 -5.97
CA ARG A 91 -23.56 -23.43 -5.74
C ARG A 91 -24.30 -23.95 -6.97
N ARG A 92 -23.95 -23.44 -8.16
CA ARG A 92 -24.52 -23.92 -9.43
C ARG A 92 -24.23 -25.40 -9.68
N LYS A 93 -22.98 -25.83 -9.47
CA LYS A 93 -22.59 -27.25 -9.64
C LYS A 93 -23.36 -28.17 -8.69
N ARG A 94 -23.54 -27.76 -7.43
CA ARG A 94 -24.32 -28.53 -6.45
C ARG A 94 -25.80 -28.61 -6.85
N ALA A 95 -26.39 -27.52 -7.32
CA ALA A 95 -27.79 -27.50 -7.75
C ALA A 95 -28.07 -28.33 -9.02
N ALA A 96 -27.06 -28.55 -9.88
CA ALA A 96 -27.17 -29.38 -11.08
C ALA A 96 -26.91 -30.88 -10.85
N GLN A 97 -26.56 -31.28 -9.62
CA GLN A 97 -26.33 -32.67 -9.23
C GLN A 97 -27.55 -33.31 -8.53
N TRP A 98 -28.65 -32.58 -8.41
CA TRP A 98 -29.96 -33.01 -7.92
C TRP A 98 -30.99 -32.89 -9.05
#